data_AF-A0A0G1QGT1-F1
#
_entry.id   AF-A0A0G1QGT1-F1
#
_cell.length_a   1.000
_cell.length_b   1.000
_cell.length_c   1.000
_cell.angle_alpha   90.00
_cell.angle_beta   90.00
_cell.angle_gamma   90.00
#
_symmetry.space_group_name_H-M   'P 1'
#
loop_
_entity.id
_entity.type
_entity.pdbx_description
1 polymer ?
#
loop_
_entity_poly.entity_id
_entity_poly.type
_entity_poly.pdbx_seq_one_letter_code
_entity_poly.pdbx_strand_id
1 'polypeptide(L)'
;MGKKTVIKQDASESLKEQEIIEANIKKDTGSGAIKRLEGTSVFINSSYNNTIITVADHRGNVLGWSSAGALGFKGPKKATPFAATSVVDALIQKLKRIELGKVSIFVRGVGGGREAAVRAFINKGLDVQLIKDVTPIPHNGPRPPKPRRV
;
A
#
# COMPACT_ATOMS: atom_id res chain seq x y z
N MET A 1 38.09 -7.50 -29.88
CA MET A 1 37.50 -6.19 -29.53
C MET A 1 36.31 -5.93 -30.46
N GLY A 2 35.11 -6.35 -30.07
CA GLY A 2 33.90 -6.16 -30.90
C GLY A 2 33.28 -4.80 -30.60
N LYS A 3 33.19 -3.94 -31.63
CA LYS A 3 32.40 -2.70 -31.55
C LYS A 3 30.95 -3.06 -31.25
N LYS A 4 30.47 -2.76 -30.05
CA LYS A 4 29.02 -2.73 -29.78
C LYS A 4 28.45 -1.57 -30.59
N THR A 5 27.75 -1.87 -31.67
CA THR A 5 26.93 -0.89 -32.38
C THR A 5 25.78 -0.53 -31.45
N VAL A 6 25.84 0.66 -30.84
CA VAL A 6 24.70 1.23 -30.12
C VAL A 6 23.70 1.66 -31.19
N ILE A 7 22.61 0.91 -31.29
CA ILE A 7 21.45 1.28 -32.11
C ILE A 7 20.92 2.58 -31.48
N LYS A 8 21.14 3.71 -32.15
CA LYS A 8 20.45 4.95 -31.82
C LYS A 8 19.00 4.73 -32.20
N GLN A 9 18.12 4.58 -31.21
CA GLN A 9 16.69 4.64 -31.44
C GLN A 9 16.38 6.04 -32.00
N ASP A 10 15.76 6.09 -33.18
CA ASP A 10 15.41 7.34 -33.83
C ASP A 10 14.42 8.11 -32.96
N ALA A 11 14.61 9.43 -32.84
CA ALA A 11 13.80 10.28 -31.96
C ALA A 11 12.29 10.21 -32.25
N SER A 12 11.91 9.81 -33.47
CA SER A 12 10.52 9.63 -33.89
C SER A 12 9.86 8.37 -33.31
N GLU A 13 10.61 7.29 -33.08
CA GLU A 13 10.08 6.04 -32.50
C GLU A 13 9.85 6.17 -31.00
N SER A 14 10.76 6.86 -30.30
CA SER A 14 10.60 7.18 -28.88
C SER A 14 9.44 8.14 -28.61
N LEU A 15 9.18 9.11 -29.49
CA LEU A 15 8.01 9.99 -29.40
C LEU A 15 6.70 9.21 -29.60
N LYS A 16 6.66 8.24 -30.53
CA LYS A 16 5.50 7.35 -30.72
C LYS A 16 5.29 6.42 -29.52
N GLU A 17 6.34 5.85 -28.94
CA GLU A 17 6.24 5.07 -27.71
C GLU A 17 5.74 5.94 -26.54
N GLN A 18 6.21 7.18 -26.41
CA GLN A 18 5.74 8.13 -25.41
C GLN A 18 4.26 8.49 -25.61
N GLU A 19 3.82 8.77 -26.84
CA GLU A 19 2.41 9.04 -27.15
C GLU A 19 1.51 7.84 -26.87
N ILE A 20 1.98 6.61 -27.16
CA ILE A 20 1.24 5.38 -26.85
C ILE A 20 1.15 5.16 -25.33
N ILE A 21 2.21 5.43 -24.59
CA ILE A 21 2.23 5.35 -23.13
C ILE A 21 1.28 6.40 -22.54
N GLU A 22 1.31 7.65 -23.02
CA GLU A 22 0.40 8.71 -22.58
C GLU A 22 -1.05 8.45 -22.95
N ALA A 23 -1.32 7.88 -24.14
CA ALA A 23 -2.66 7.49 -24.56
C ALA A 23 -3.21 6.34 -23.70
N ASN A 24 -2.36 5.38 -23.31
CA ASN A 24 -2.73 4.32 -22.38
C ASN A 24 -2.97 4.84 -20.96
N ILE A 25 -2.14 5.77 -20.47
CA ILE A 25 -2.37 6.48 -19.21
C ILE A 25 -3.70 7.25 -19.26
N LYS A 26 -4.00 7.94 -20.37
CA LYS A 26 -5.28 8.66 -20.57
C LYS A 26 -6.49 7.72 -20.63
N LYS A 27 -6.36 6.55 -21.24
CA LYS A 27 -7.39 5.49 -21.24
C LYS A 27 -7.62 4.90 -19.85
N ASP A 28 -6.56 4.68 -19.07
CA ASP A 28 -6.66 4.23 -17.67
C ASP A 28 -7.16 5.33 -16.73
N THR A 29 -7.04 6.61 -17.08
CA THR A 29 -7.77 7.71 -16.40
C THR A 29 -9.22 7.85 -16.86
N GLY A 30 -9.78 6.82 -17.51
CA GLY A 30 -11.18 6.76 -17.92
C GLY A 30 -12.13 7.28 -16.83
N SER A 31 -12.95 8.24 -17.25
CA SER A 31 -13.82 9.14 -16.49
C SER A 31 -14.93 8.44 -15.72
N GLY A 32 -14.57 7.65 -14.71
CA GLY A 32 -15.51 7.25 -13.67
C GLY A 32 -15.72 8.42 -12.71
N ALA A 33 -16.97 8.70 -12.35
CA ALA A 33 -17.29 9.72 -11.35
C ALA A 33 -16.46 9.47 -10.07
N ILE A 34 -15.85 10.53 -9.55
CA ILE A 34 -15.08 10.47 -8.30
C ILE A 34 -16.07 10.13 -7.18
N LYS A 35 -15.96 8.92 -6.63
CA LYS A 35 -16.80 8.50 -5.51
C LYS A 35 -16.24 9.15 -4.25
N ARG A 36 -17.00 10.09 -3.68
CA ARG A 36 -16.65 10.74 -2.42
C ARG A 36 -17.21 9.95 -1.24
N LEU A 37 -16.38 9.69 -0.25
CA LEU A 37 -16.75 9.01 0.98
C LEU A 37 -16.60 9.99 2.15
N GLU A 38 -17.57 9.98 3.06
CA GLU A 38 -17.54 10.85 4.24
C GLU A 38 -16.48 10.42 5.25
N GLY A 39 -16.28 9.10 5.39
CA GLY A 39 -15.27 8.53 6.28
C GLY A 39 -14.86 7.12 5.85
N THR A 40 -13.57 6.84 6.00
CA THR A 40 -12.96 5.56 5.66
C THR A 40 -12.20 4.97 6.83
N SER A 41 -12.15 3.64 6.89
CA SER A 41 -11.43 2.87 7.89
C SER A 41 -10.24 2.19 7.25
N VAL A 42 -9.04 2.41 7.80
CA VAL A 42 -7.80 1.80 7.35
C VAL A 42 -7.35 0.78 8.37
N PHE A 43 -7.23 -0.47 7.95
CA PHE A 43 -6.74 -1.57 8.76
C PHE A 43 -5.29 -1.89 8.39
N ILE A 44 -4.38 -1.67 9.34
CA ILE A 44 -2.95 -1.99 9.22
C ILE A 44 -2.68 -3.26 10.02
N ASN A 45 -2.35 -4.35 9.33
CA ASN A 45 -1.88 -5.57 9.96
C ASN A 45 -0.36 -5.65 9.85
N SER A 46 0.34 -5.37 10.95
CA SER A 46 1.79 -5.40 11.05
C SER A 46 2.25 -6.64 11.80
N SER A 47 2.60 -7.67 11.04
CA SER A 47 3.24 -8.88 11.56
C SER A 47 4.77 -8.74 11.52
N TYR A 48 5.49 -9.64 12.17
CA TYR A 48 6.96 -9.67 12.15
C TYR A 48 7.54 -9.87 10.74
N ASN A 49 6.79 -10.49 9.82
CA ASN A 49 7.32 -10.90 8.50
C ASN A 49 6.65 -10.19 7.32
N ASN A 50 5.63 -9.38 7.55
CA ASN A 50 4.85 -8.71 6.50
C ASN A 50 3.99 -7.59 7.06
N THR A 51 3.73 -6.58 6.23
CA THR A 51 2.73 -5.53 6.49
C THR A 51 1.65 -5.60 5.41
N ILE A 52 0.39 -5.72 5.83
CA ILE A 52 -0.78 -5.77 4.96
C ILE A 52 -1.67 -4.60 5.35
N ILE A 53 -2.12 -3.83 4.36
CA ILE A 53 -2.93 -2.64 4.57
C ILE A 53 -4.19 -2.74 3.73
N THR A 54 -5.34 -2.52 4.37
CA THR A 54 -6.66 -2.61 3.76
C THR A 54 -7.42 -1.32 4.04
N VAL A 55 -8.04 -0.73 3.04
CA VAL A 55 -8.94 0.43 3.17
C VAL A 55 -10.37 -0.05 2.93
N ALA A 56 -11.28 0.36 3.81
CA ALA A 56 -12.68 0.02 3.73
C ALA A 56 -13.58 1.24 4.00
N ASP A 57 -14.81 1.16 3.49
CA ASP A 57 -15.91 2.06 3.86
C ASP A 57 -16.30 1.87 5.34
N HIS A 58 -17.06 2.81 5.90
CA HIS A 58 -17.64 2.67 7.26
C HIS A 58 -18.50 1.41 7.43
N ARG A 59 -19.08 0.89 6.34
CA ARG A 59 -19.87 -0.36 6.33
C ARG A 59 -19.01 -1.63 6.31
N GLY A 60 -17.68 -1.50 6.23
CA GLY A 60 -16.76 -2.64 6.15
C GLY A 60 -16.50 -3.18 4.74
N ASN A 61 -17.04 -2.54 3.70
CA ASN A 61 -16.75 -2.92 2.31
C ASN A 61 -15.33 -2.51 1.93
N VAL A 62 -14.52 -3.46 1.44
CA VAL A 62 -13.13 -3.20 1.07
C VAL A 62 -13.05 -2.44 -0.24
N LEU A 63 -12.42 -1.27 -0.22
CA LEU A 63 -12.17 -0.44 -1.40
C LEU A 63 -10.89 -0.87 -2.12
N GLY A 64 -9.87 -1.22 -1.35
CA GLY A 64 -8.58 -1.63 -1.87
C GLY A 64 -7.67 -2.14 -0.77
N TRP A 65 -6.74 -3.00 -1.16
CA TRP A 65 -5.73 -3.54 -0.26
C TRP A 65 -4.40 -3.71 -1.00
N SER A 66 -3.32 -3.72 -0.21
CA SER A 66 -1.98 -4.01 -0.70
C SER A 66 -1.14 -4.60 0.43
N SER A 67 -0.04 -5.27 0.07
CA SER A 67 0.89 -5.83 1.03
C SER A 67 2.31 -5.75 0.50
N ALA A 68 3.31 -5.86 1.38
CA ALA A 68 4.71 -5.82 0.97
C ALA A 68 5.02 -6.95 -0.05
N GLY A 69 4.42 -8.13 0.11
CA GLY A 69 4.55 -9.22 -0.86
C GLY A 69 3.98 -8.89 -2.24
N ALA A 70 2.84 -8.19 -2.31
CA ALA A 70 2.20 -7.81 -3.57
C ALA A 70 3.04 -6.80 -4.39
N LEU A 71 3.89 -6.02 -3.72
CA LEU A 71 4.86 -5.10 -4.34
C LEU A 71 6.17 -5.77 -4.79
N GLY A 72 6.31 -7.07 -4.56
CA GLY A 72 7.50 -7.82 -4.97
C GLY A 72 8.63 -7.86 -3.93
N PHE A 73 8.42 -7.34 -2.70
CA PHE A 73 9.37 -7.56 -1.62
C PHE A 73 9.42 -9.04 -1.24
N LYS A 74 10.62 -9.62 -1.18
CA LYS A 74 10.85 -11.05 -0.87
C LYS A 74 11.62 -11.22 0.44
N GLY A 75 11.38 -12.35 1.11
CA GLY A 75 12.08 -12.73 2.34
C GLY A 75 11.96 -11.68 3.47
N PRO A 76 13.04 -11.40 4.21
CA PRO A 76 13.02 -10.48 5.36
C PRO A 76 12.76 -9.02 4.96
N LYS A 77 12.97 -8.65 3.70
CA LYS A 77 12.73 -7.28 3.20
C LYS A 77 11.26 -6.86 3.35
N LYS A 78 10.32 -7.81 3.42
CA LYS A 78 8.88 -7.56 3.65
C LYS A 78 8.54 -6.99 5.03
N ALA A 79 9.39 -7.21 6.02
CA ALA A 79 9.19 -6.77 7.40
C ALA A 79 9.69 -5.35 7.66
N THR A 80 10.35 -4.73 6.68
CA THR A 80 11.01 -3.44 6.85
C THR A 80 10.02 -2.28 6.84
N PRO A 81 10.32 -1.17 7.56
CA PRO A 81 9.49 0.03 7.54
C PRO A 81 9.40 0.65 6.13
N PHE A 82 10.47 0.55 5.33
CA PHE A 82 10.47 1.00 3.94
C PHE A 82 9.44 0.26 3.08
N ALA A 83 9.30 -1.05 3.27
CA ALA A 83 8.26 -1.80 2.58
C ALA A 83 6.86 -1.29 2.97
N ALA A 84 6.63 -0.95 4.24
CA ALA A 84 5.35 -0.42 4.69
C ALA A 84 5.00 0.93 4.06
N THR A 85 5.97 1.85 3.91
CA THR A 85 5.74 3.13 3.23
C THR A 85 5.40 2.94 1.76
N SER A 86 6.13 2.06 1.05
CA SER A 86 5.85 1.73 -0.35
C SER A 86 4.47 1.06 -0.55
N VAL A 87 4.00 0.31 0.44
CA VAL A 87 2.64 -0.28 0.42
C VAL A 87 1.58 0.80 0.45
N VAL A 88 1.75 1.82 1.29
CA VAL A 88 0.83 2.96 1.37
C VAL A 88 0.83 3.75 0.07
N ASP A 89 2.01 4.00 -0.50
CA ASP A 89 2.15 4.69 -1.80
C ASP A 89 1.33 4.00 -2.90
N ALA A 90 1.52 2.69 -3.04
CA ALA A 90 0.84 1.91 -4.05
C ALA A 90 -0.68 1.82 -3.80
N LEU A 91 -1.10 1.79 -2.54
CA LEU A 91 -2.51 1.74 -2.17
C LEU A 91 -3.23 3.04 -2.51
N ILE A 92 -2.60 4.18 -2.24
CA ILE A 92 -3.14 5.51 -2.61
C ILE A 92 -3.20 5.66 -4.12
N GLN A 93 -2.18 5.16 -4.84
CA GLN A 93 -2.20 5.14 -6.30
C GLN A 93 -3.38 4.32 -6.85
N LYS A 94 -3.69 3.16 -6.26
CA LYS A 94 -4.86 2.36 -6.61
C LYS A 94 -6.19 3.06 -6.31
N LEU A 95 -6.21 3.85 -5.23
CA LEU A 95 -7.42 4.53 -4.75
C LEU A 95 -7.59 5.95 -5.30
N LYS A 96 -6.79 6.40 -6.28
CA LYS A 96 -6.87 7.76 -6.86
C LYS A 96 -8.25 8.19 -7.35
N ARG A 97 -9.11 7.23 -7.75
CA ARG A 97 -10.48 7.49 -8.23
C ARG A 97 -11.50 7.72 -7.11
N ILE A 98 -11.10 7.48 -5.85
CA ILE A 98 -11.97 7.55 -4.67
C ILE A 98 -11.40 8.60 -3.73
N GLU A 99 -12.26 9.52 -3.28
CA GLU A 99 -11.87 10.50 -2.27
C GLU A 99 -12.16 9.90 -0.88
N LEU A 100 -11.10 9.56 -0.15
CA LEU A 100 -11.17 8.81 1.11
C LEU A 100 -11.62 9.65 2.32
N GLY A 101 -11.68 10.99 2.17
CA GLY A 101 -12.12 11.92 3.21
C GLY A 101 -11.37 11.74 4.52
N LYS A 102 -12.13 11.68 5.63
CA LYS A 102 -11.62 11.45 6.99
C LYS A 102 -11.25 9.99 7.20
N VAL A 103 -10.06 9.75 7.75
CA VAL A 103 -9.53 8.39 7.92
C VAL A 103 -9.44 8.00 9.40
N SER A 104 -9.99 6.84 9.73
CA SER A 104 -9.76 6.16 11.02
C SER A 104 -8.79 5.00 10.84
N ILE A 105 -7.67 5.02 11.54
CA ILE A 105 -6.62 4.00 11.43
C ILE A 105 -6.73 3.00 12.58
N PHE A 106 -6.88 1.73 12.23
CA PHE A 106 -6.88 0.59 13.13
C PHE A 106 -5.62 -0.23 12.91
N VAL A 107 -4.81 -0.37 13.96
CA VAL A 107 -3.51 -1.02 13.88
C VAL A 107 -3.55 -2.33 14.64
N ARG A 108 -3.12 -3.42 13.99
CA ARG A 108 -3.05 -4.76 14.57
C ARG A 108 -1.62 -5.28 14.50
N GLY A 109 -1.09 -5.69 15.65
CA GLY A 109 0.24 -6.29 15.77
C GLY A 109 1.35 -5.29 16.05
N VAL A 110 2.53 -5.84 16.37
CA VAL A 110 3.73 -5.12 16.84
C VAL A 110 4.87 -5.17 15.82
N GLY A 111 4.58 -5.48 14.55
CA GLY A 111 5.59 -5.56 13.48
C GLY A 111 6.28 -4.21 13.19
N GLY A 112 7.45 -4.27 12.56
CA GLY A 112 8.28 -3.09 12.28
C GLY A 112 7.67 -2.07 11.31
N GLY A 113 6.64 -2.46 10.55
CA GLY A 113 5.92 -1.57 9.62
C GLY A 113 4.84 -0.71 10.26
N ARG A 114 4.60 -0.87 11.57
CA ARG A 114 3.47 -0.25 12.29
C ARG A 114 3.44 1.27 12.21
N GLU A 115 4.45 1.94 12.77
CA GLU A 115 4.52 3.40 12.78
C GLU A 115 4.80 3.98 11.39
N ALA A 116 5.62 3.27 10.60
CA ALA A 116 5.97 3.70 9.26
C ALA A 116 4.73 3.82 8.35
N ALA A 117 3.79 2.88 8.45
CA ALA A 117 2.54 2.95 7.71
C ALA A 117 1.67 4.14 8.15
N VAL A 118 1.51 4.37 9.46
CA VAL A 118 0.73 5.50 9.98
C VAL A 118 1.32 6.84 9.52
N ARG A 119 2.64 7.01 9.64
CA ARG A 119 3.34 8.22 9.17
C ARG A 119 3.21 8.41 7.66
N ALA A 120 3.26 7.32 6.89
CA ALA A 120 3.07 7.40 5.44
C ALA A 120 1.69 7.92 5.05
N PHE A 121 0.62 7.53 5.77
CA PHE A 121 -0.72 8.07 5.52
C PHE A 121 -0.81 9.58 5.83
N ILE A 122 -0.20 10.03 6.92
CA ILE A 122 -0.12 11.46 7.29
C ILE A 122 0.64 12.24 6.21
N ASN A 123 1.81 11.75 5.78
CA ASN A 123 2.64 12.39 4.76
C ASN A 123 1.94 12.51 3.39
N LYS A 124 0.89 11.73 3.15
CA LYS A 124 0.11 11.76 1.92
C LYS A 124 -1.07 12.72 1.96
N GLY A 125 -1.20 13.50 3.05
CA GLY A 125 -2.21 14.54 3.19
C GLY A 125 -3.60 14.01 3.52
N LEU A 126 -3.71 12.79 4.06
CA LEU A 126 -4.98 12.27 4.55
C LEU A 126 -5.24 12.78 5.98
N ASP A 127 -6.46 13.23 6.23
CA ASP A 127 -6.90 13.69 7.55
C ASP A 127 -7.17 12.50 8.46
N VAL A 128 -6.25 12.24 9.39
CA VAL A 128 -6.32 11.12 10.33
C VAL A 128 -7.07 11.55 11.59
N GLN A 129 -8.29 11.07 11.77
CA GLN A 129 -9.12 11.41 12.94
C GLN A 129 -8.81 10.58 14.18
N LEU A 130 -8.53 9.29 13.98
CA LEU A 130 -8.38 8.32 15.07
C LEU A 130 -7.25 7.35 14.73
N ILE A 131 -6.41 7.06 15.73
CA ILE A 131 -5.45 5.96 15.69
C ILE A 131 -5.79 5.04 16.86
N LYS A 132 -6.23 3.82 16.55
CA LYS A 132 -6.61 2.82 17.55
C LYS A 132 -5.77 1.56 17.38
N ASP A 133 -5.15 1.10 18.47
CA ASP A 133 -4.57 -0.23 18.53
C ASP A 133 -5.67 -1.27 18.80
N VAL A 134 -5.74 -2.27 17.94
CA VAL A 134 -6.66 -3.41 18.00
C VAL A 134 -5.90 -4.74 18.02
N THR A 135 -4.67 -4.73 18.55
CA THR A 135 -3.88 -5.95 18.75
C THR A 135 -4.61 -6.91 19.69
N PRO A 136 -4.94 -8.13 19.26
CA PRO A 136 -5.74 -9.06 20.07
C PRO A 136 -4.89 -9.61 21.22
N ILE A 137 -5.35 -9.36 22.45
CA ILE A 137 -4.76 -9.93 23.68
C ILE A 137 -5.75 -10.99 24.20
N PRO A 138 -5.39 -12.29 24.19
CA PRO A 138 -6.27 -13.34 24.67
C PRO A 138 -6.30 -13.40 26.21
N HIS A 139 -7.49 -13.49 26.80
CA HIS A 139 -7.67 -13.73 28.24
C HIS A 139 -7.54 -15.23 28.55
N ASN A 140 -6.30 -15.73 28.68
CA ASN A 140 -6.00 -17.16 28.90
C ASN A 140 -6.60 -18.10 27.84
N GLY A 141 -6.45 -17.73 26.57
CA GLY A 141 -6.90 -18.52 25.41
C GLY A 141 -6.02 -19.74 25.08
N PRO A 142 -5.97 -20.16 23.80
CA PRO A 142 -5.16 -21.31 23.37
C PRO A 142 -3.71 -21.21 23.82
N ARG A 143 -3.13 -22.35 24.20
CA ARG A 143 -1.73 -22.42 24.62
C ARG A 143 -0.80 -21.92 23.49
N PRO A 144 0.10 -20.95 23.74
CA PRO A 144 1.04 -20.48 22.73
C PRO A 144 2.02 -21.59 22.32
N PRO A 145 2.59 -21.50 21.10
CA PRO A 145 3.56 -22.48 20.63
C PRO A 145 4.77 -22.53 21.56
N LYS A 146 5.35 -23.74 21.71
CA LYS A 146 6.55 -23.93 22.52
C LYS A 146 7.67 -22.99 22.05
N PRO A 147 8.45 -22.38 22.97
CA PRO A 147 9.60 -21.57 22.61
C PRO A 147 10.51 -22.32 21.61
N ARG A 148 10.88 -21.63 20.53
CA ARG A 148 11.78 -22.20 19.53
C ARG A 148 13.18 -22.35 20.13
N ARG A 149 13.82 -23.48 19.83
CA ARG A 149 15.22 -23.76 20.14
C ARG A 149 15.99 -23.52 18.85
N VAL A 150 16.42 -22.28 18.63
CA VAL A 150 17.23 -21.89 17.48
C VAL A 150 18.56 -21.40 18.01
#